data_AF-A0A376YAP0-F1
#
_entry.id   AF-A0A376YAP0-F1
#
_cell.length_a   1.000
_cell.length_b   1.000
_cell.length_c   1.000
_cell.angle_alpha   90.00
_cell.angle_beta   90.00
_cell.angle_gamma   90.00
#
_symmetry.space_group_name_H-M   'P 1'
#
loop_
_entity.id
_entity.type
_entity.pdbx_description
1 polymer ?
#
loop_
_entity_poly.entity_id
_entity_poly.type
_entity_poly.pdbx_seq_one_letter_code
_entity_poly.pdbx_strand_id
1 'polypeptide(L)'
;MQLKNVAAVMVTASLPPFGRQGQTIDVVVSSMGNAKSLRGGTLLMTPLKGVDSQVYALAQGNILVGGAGASAGGSSVQVNQLNGGRITNGAVIERELPSQLASGIPLICNLTTKISAWRSKSLTPSTACVDMAAPPR
;
A
#
# COMPACT_ATOMS: atom_id res chain seq x y z
N MET A 1 -38.48 14.03 -2.98
CA MET A 1 -37.66 14.18 -1.76
C MET A 1 -36.19 14.07 -2.15
N GLN A 2 -35.45 15.18 -2.23
CA GLN A 2 -34.03 15.16 -2.54
C GLN A 2 -33.25 15.02 -1.23
N LEU A 3 -32.47 13.95 -1.08
CA LEU A 3 -31.64 13.74 0.11
C LEU A 3 -30.56 14.83 0.11
N LYS A 4 -30.62 15.71 1.10
CA LYS A 4 -29.76 16.89 1.18
C LYS A 4 -28.31 16.58 1.60
N ASN A 5 -28.05 15.36 2.08
CA ASN A 5 -26.77 14.95 2.67
C ASN A 5 -26.45 13.45 2.42
N VAL A 6 -26.74 12.93 1.23
CA VAL A 6 -26.22 11.62 0.80
C VAL A 6 -25.16 11.85 -0.26
N ALA A 7 -23.96 11.38 0.02
CA ALA A 7 -22.81 11.42 -0.88
C ALA A 7 -22.56 9.99 -1.39
N ALA A 8 -22.41 9.82 -2.71
CA ALA A 8 -21.54 8.73 -3.16
C ALA A 8 -20.10 9.14 -2.81
N VAL A 9 -19.21 8.18 -2.57
CA VAL A 9 -17.86 8.50 -2.10
C VAL A 9 -16.86 7.66 -2.86
N MET A 10 -15.83 8.31 -3.39
CA MET A 10 -14.65 7.67 -3.96
C MET A 10 -13.60 7.53 -2.87
N VAL A 11 -13.02 6.34 -2.74
CA VAL A 11 -11.92 6.07 -1.82
C VAL A 11 -10.72 5.64 -2.63
N THR A 12 -9.62 6.35 -2.46
CA THR A 12 -8.35 6.08 -3.13
C THR A 12 -7.28 5.87 -2.08
N ALA A 13 -6.50 4.80 -2.23
CA ALA A 13 -5.37 4.49 -1.37
C ALA A 13 -4.12 4.26 -2.23
N SER A 14 -2.95 4.55 -1.66
CA SER A 14 -1.68 4.19 -2.26
C SER A 14 -1.12 2.98 -1.52
N LEU A 15 -0.96 1.87 -2.22
CA LEU A 15 -0.37 0.65 -1.69
C LEU A 15 1.15 0.74 -1.82
N PRO A 16 1.93 0.71 -0.73
CA PRO A 16 3.39 0.70 -0.81
C PRO A 16 3.91 -0.59 -1.48
N PRO A 17 5.05 -0.52 -2.18
CA PRO A 17 5.75 -1.72 -2.62
C PRO A 17 6.16 -2.52 -1.38
N PHE A 18 5.83 -3.81 -1.34
CA PHE A 18 5.99 -4.70 -0.17
C PHE A 18 5.03 -4.46 1.02
N GLY A 19 3.83 -3.94 0.75
CA GLY A 19 2.75 -3.94 1.74
C GLY A 19 2.40 -5.36 2.19
N ARG A 20 2.50 -5.62 3.49
CA ARG A 20 2.16 -6.92 4.11
C ARG A 20 0.71 -6.97 4.52
N GLN A 21 0.15 -8.18 4.59
CA GLN A 21 -1.18 -8.36 5.17
C GLN A 21 -1.22 -7.83 6.62
N GLY A 22 -2.27 -7.08 6.96
CA GLY A 22 -2.47 -6.47 8.27
C GLY A 22 -1.80 -5.10 8.45
N GLN A 23 -0.99 -4.63 7.50
CA GLN A 23 -0.45 -3.28 7.56
C GLN A 23 -1.56 -2.25 7.24
N THR A 24 -1.54 -1.13 7.97
CA THR A 24 -2.45 -0.02 7.73
C THR A 24 -1.87 0.98 6.75
N ILE A 25 -2.71 1.52 5.87
CA ILE A 25 -2.36 2.56 4.90
C ILE A 25 -3.33 3.75 4.98
N ASP A 26 -2.84 4.89 4.53
CA ASP A 26 -3.64 6.10 4.43
C ASP A 26 -4.57 6.06 3.23
N VAL A 27 -5.80 6.54 3.42
CA VAL A 27 -6.78 6.67 2.35
C VAL A 27 -7.24 8.10 2.20
N VAL A 28 -7.49 8.49 0.95
CA VAL A 28 -8.10 9.76 0.58
C VAL A 28 -9.53 9.46 0.15
N VAL A 29 -10.46 10.24 0.68
CA VAL A 29 -11.89 10.07 0.52
C VAL A 29 -12.43 11.33 -0.12
N SER A 30 -13.12 11.17 -1.24
CA SER A 30 -13.66 12.28 -2.03
C SER A 30 -15.16 12.09 -2.23
N SER A 31 -15.93 13.12 -1.92
CA SER A 31 -17.37 13.14 -2.16
C SER A 31 -17.64 13.15 -3.66
N MET A 32 -18.44 12.18 -4.11
CA MET A 32 -19.07 12.13 -5.42
C MET A 32 -20.54 12.53 -5.27
N GLY A 33 -20.90 13.73 -5.74
CA GLY A 33 -22.27 14.22 -5.75
C GLY A 33 -22.52 15.43 -4.83
N ASN A 34 -23.73 15.53 -4.30
CA ASN A 34 -24.25 16.74 -3.64
C ASN A 34 -24.01 16.75 -2.11
N ALA A 35 -22.83 16.34 -1.66
CA ALA A 35 -22.46 16.44 -0.25
C ALA A 35 -21.93 17.85 0.04
N LYS A 36 -22.50 18.54 1.05
CA LYS A 36 -22.00 19.85 1.49
C LYS A 36 -20.69 19.74 2.28
N SER A 37 -20.46 18.60 2.94
CA SER A 37 -19.22 18.33 3.69
C SER A 37 -19.10 16.85 4.01
N LEU A 38 -17.85 16.34 4.03
CA LEU A 38 -17.51 15.03 4.58
C LEU A 38 -17.09 15.10 6.06
N ARG A 39 -17.08 16.29 6.67
CA ARG A 39 -16.64 16.49 8.06
C ARG A 39 -17.58 15.76 9.02
N GLY A 40 -17.01 14.92 9.87
CA GLY A 40 -17.78 14.10 10.82
C GLY A 40 -18.46 12.89 10.16
N GLY A 41 -18.23 12.66 8.87
CA GLY A 41 -18.65 11.45 8.19
C GLY A 41 -17.81 10.25 8.63
N THR A 42 -18.44 9.09 8.71
CA THR A 42 -17.76 7.80 8.91
C THR A 42 -17.84 7.02 7.61
N LEU A 43 -16.70 6.55 7.13
CA LEU A 43 -16.62 5.62 6.03
C LEU A 43 -16.96 4.22 6.54
N LEU A 44 -18.04 3.64 6.02
CA LEU A 44 -18.36 2.23 6.22
C LEU A 44 -17.32 1.35 5.53
N MET A 45 -17.21 0.09 5.97
CA MET A 45 -16.28 -0.87 5.40
C MET A 45 -16.39 -0.92 3.87
N THR A 46 -15.34 -0.46 3.20
CA THR A 46 -15.30 -0.25 1.75
C THR A 46 -14.11 -1.03 1.17
N PRO A 47 -14.34 -2.03 0.31
CA PRO A 47 -13.26 -2.77 -0.31
C PRO A 47 -12.56 -1.93 -1.39
N LEU A 48 -11.24 -1.84 -1.28
CA LEU A 48 -10.37 -1.22 -2.27
C LEU A 48 -9.89 -2.27 -3.25
N LYS A 49 -10.23 -2.06 -4.52
CA LYS A 49 -9.95 -3.01 -5.59
C LYS A 49 -8.87 -2.49 -6.52
N GLY A 50 -8.03 -3.41 -7.00
CA GLY A 50 -7.09 -3.14 -8.08
C GLY A 50 -7.77 -3.15 -9.45
N VAL A 51 -6.98 -2.88 -10.49
CA VAL A 51 -7.41 -2.95 -11.90
C VAL A 51 -7.80 -4.37 -12.34
N ASP A 52 -7.34 -5.38 -11.61
CA ASP A 52 -7.66 -6.80 -11.77
C ASP A 52 -8.95 -7.22 -11.04
N SER A 53 -9.71 -6.26 -10.49
CA SER A 53 -10.92 -6.47 -9.69
C SER A 53 -10.72 -7.26 -8.39
N GLN A 54 -9.48 -7.49 -7.97
CA GLN A 54 -9.18 -8.14 -6.70
C GLN A 54 -9.18 -7.12 -5.56
N VAL A 55 -9.63 -7.54 -4.38
CA VAL A 55 -9.60 -6.71 -3.18
C VAL A 55 -8.20 -6.78 -2.57
N TYR A 56 -7.52 -5.65 -2.48
CA TYR A 56 -6.18 -5.53 -1.89
C TYR A 56 -6.22 -4.99 -0.47
N ALA A 57 -7.15 -4.08 -0.19
CA ALA A 57 -7.29 -3.47 1.12
C ALA A 57 -8.76 -3.21 1.46
N LEU A 58 -9.06 -3.11 2.75
CA LEU A 58 -10.36 -2.73 3.28
C LEU A 58 -10.23 -1.38 3.96
N ALA A 59 -10.96 -0.38 3.49
CA ALA A 59 -10.98 0.97 4.08
C ALA A 59 -12.18 1.12 5.01
N GLN A 60 -11.94 1.63 6.21
CA GLN A 60 -12.96 1.99 7.19
C GLN A 60 -12.45 3.10 8.10
N GLY A 61 -13.36 3.96 8.58
CA GLY A 61 -13.06 4.83 9.70
C GLY A 61 -13.57 6.25 9.52
N ASN A 62 -13.14 7.11 10.43
CA ASN A 62 -13.67 8.46 10.53
C ASN A 62 -12.91 9.39 9.59
N ILE A 63 -13.64 10.19 8.82
CA ILE A 63 -13.06 11.07 7.82
C ILE A 63 -12.59 12.37 8.48
N LEU A 64 -11.29 12.63 8.39
CA LEU A 64 -10.70 13.89 8.79
C LEU A 64 -10.67 14.84 7.58
N VAL A 65 -11.43 15.93 7.67
CA VAL A 65 -11.45 16.98 6.63
C VAL A 65 -10.61 18.16 7.11
N GLY A 66 -9.58 18.51 6.35
CA GLY A 66 -8.80 19.71 6.57
C GLY A 66 -9.53 20.91 5.97
N GLY A 67 -10.40 21.58 6.74
CA GLY A 67 -11.07 22.78 6.28
C GLY A 67 -12.04 23.38 7.30
N ALA A 68 -12.10 24.71 7.33
CA ALA A 68 -13.01 25.48 8.16
C ALA A 68 -13.77 26.47 7.24
N GLY A 69 -15.03 26.17 6.93
CA GLY A 69 -15.92 27.12 6.29
C GLY A 69 -16.58 27.98 7.36
N ALA A 70 -16.23 29.26 7.43
CA ALA A 70 -16.92 30.23 8.27
C ALA A 70 -17.79 31.11 7.38
N SER A 71 -19.10 31.09 7.60
CA SER A 71 -20.04 32.01 6.93
C SER A 71 -20.29 33.21 7.85
N ALA A 72 -19.79 34.38 7.46
CA ALA A 72 -20.08 35.64 8.14
C ALA A 72 -20.60 36.66 7.12
N GLY A 73 -21.78 37.23 7.38
CA GLY A 73 -22.23 38.48 6.74
C GLY A 73 -22.42 38.46 5.21
N GLY A 74 -22.86 37.36 4.61
CA GLY A 74 -23.21 37.31 3.18
C GLY A 74 -22.05 37.02 2.22
N SER A 75 -20.82 36.89 2.73
CA SER A 75 -19.66 36.40 1.96
C SER A 75 -19.29 35.00 2.42
N SER A 76 -19.57 34.00 1.58
CA SER A 76 -19.16 32.62 1.81
C SER A 76 -17.72 32.44 1.33
N VAL A 77 -16.74 32.71 2.19
CA VAL A 77 -15.35 32.38 1.90
C VAL A 77 -15.14 30.91 2.25
N GLN A 78 -15.31 30.03 1.25
CA GLN A 78 -15.01 28.61 1.40
C GLN A 78 -13.50 28.41 1.35
N VAL A 79 -12.81 28.64 2.47
CA VAL A 79 -11.39 28.30 2.62
C VAL A 79 -11.32 26.80 2.93
N ASN A 80 -10.67 26.06 2.02
CA ASN A 80 -10.56 24.60 1.97
C ASN A 80 -11.82 23.84 1.51
N GLN A 81 -11.59 22.94 0.55
CA GLN A 81 -12.57 22.08 -0.07
C GLN A 81 -13.11 21.07 0.97
N LEU A 82 -14.32 21.32 1.49
CA LEU A 82 -15.00 20.47 2.48
C LEU A 82 -15.43 19.09 1.92
N ASN A 83 -15.23 18.87 0.63
CA ASN A 83 -15.67 17.70 -0.13
C ASN A 83 -14.60 16.59 -0.19
N GLY A 84 -13.40 16.84 0.34
CA GLY A 84 -12.32 15.87 0.42
C GLY A 84 -11.85 15.69 1.86
N GLY A 85 -11.55 14.45 2.23
CA GLY A 85 -11.01 14.11 3.54
C GLY A 85 -9.97 13.00 3.45
N ARG A 86 -9.21 12.83 4.52
CA ARG A 86 -8.22 11.76 4.65
C ARG A 86 -8.56 10.91 5.86
N ILE A 87 -8.29 9.62 5.78
CA ILE A 87 -8.30 8.73 6.94
C ILE A 87 -6.88 8.19 7.06
N THR A 88 -6.17 8.62 8.10
CA THR A 88 -4.82 8.14 8.41
C THR A 88 -4.93 6.74 8.98
N ASN A 89 -4.13 5.79 8.48
CA ASN A 89 -4.21 4.37 8.86
C ASN A 89 -5.63 3.77 8.73
N GLY A 90 -6.42 4.28 7.80
CA GLY A 90 -7.83 3.92 7.64
C GLY A 90 -8.09 2.70 6.76
N ALA A 91 -7.09 2.17 6.06
CA ALA A 91 -7.24 0.93 5.31
C ALA A 91 -6.28 -0.15 5.76
N VAL A 92 -6.77 -1.38 5.87
CA VAL A 92 -6.00 -2.56 6.22
C VAL A 92 -5.77 -3.39 4.97
N ILE A 93 -4.52 -3.77 4.73
CA ILE A 93 -4.16 -4.62 3.59
C ILE A 93 -4.58 -6.07 3.89
N GLU A 94 -5.39 -6.65 3.01
CA GLU A 94 -5.85 -8.05 3.10
C GLU A 94 -5.05 -8.97 2.18
N ARG A 95 -4.45 -8.42 1.11
CA ARG A 95 -3.71 -9.21 0.12
C ARG A 95 -2.41 -8.52 -0.26
N GLU A 96 -1.33 -9.29 -0.14
CA GLU A 96 0.00 -8.88 -0.61
C GLU A 96 0.08 -8.93 -2.13
N LEU A 97 0.85 -8.01 -2.71
CA LEU A 97 1.17 -8.07 -4.14
C LEU A 97 2.06 -9.30 -4.40
N PRO A 98 1.79 -10.09 -5.46
CA PRO A 98 2.68 -11.17 -5.87
C PRO A 98 4.02 -10.57 -6.30
N SER A 99 4.98 -10.50 -5.38
CA SER A 99 6.32 -10.03 -5.67
C SER A 99 7.14 -11.18 -6.26
N GLN A 100 7.66 -10.98 -7.48
CA GLN A 100 8.50 -11.96 -8.17
C GLN A 100 9.88 -12.16 -7.50
N LEU A 101 10.14 -11.42 -6.41
CA LEU A 101 11.33 -11.55 -5.57
C LEU A 101 11.18 -12.63 -4.49
N ALA A 102 9.95 -13.05 -4.17
CA ALA A 102 9.69 -14.17 -3.26
C ALA A 102 9.87 -15.54 -3.93
N SER A 103 9.84 -15.58 -5.26
CA SER A 103 10.06 -16.78 -6.06
C SER A 103 11.55 -17.04 -6.30
N GLY A 104 12.24 -17.47 -5.24
CA GLY A 104 13.32 -18.48 -5.35
C GLY A 104 14.55 -18.15 -6.20
N ILE A 105 14.88 -16.88 -6.45
CA ILE A 105 16.19 -16.54 -7.02
C ILE A 105 17.18 -16.51 -5.84
N PRO A 106 18.13 -17.47 -5.71
CA PRO A 106 19.16 -17.35 -4.70
C PRO A 106 19.99 -16.10 -4.99
N LEU A 107 19.83 -15.07 -4.16
CA LEU A 107 20.68 -13.89 -4.19
C LEU A 107 22.05 -14.31 -3.63
N ILE A 108 22.95 -14.70 -4.52
CA ILE A 108 24.35 -14.95 -4.17
C ILE A 108 24.99 -13.59 -3.92
N CYS A 109 24.98 -13.15 -2.66
CA CYS A 109 25.71 -11.97 -2.21
C CYS A 109 27.21 -12.27 -2.20
N ASN A 110 27.86 -12.19 -3.36
CA ASN A 110 29.31 -12.27 -3.45
C ASN A 110 29.92 -10.90 -3.06
N LEU A 111 30.25 -10.74 -1.77
CA LEU A 111 31.11 -9.65 -1.34
C LEU A 111 32.55 -9.93 -1.79
N THR A 112 32.88 -9.57 -3.03
CA THR A 112 34.28 -9.41 -3.45
C THR A 112 34.80 -8.10 -2.90
N THR A 113 34.97 -8.03 -1.58
CA THR A 113 35.84 -7.03 -0.97
C THR A 113 37.26 -7.55 -1.17
N LYS A 114 37.96 -7.02 -2.18
CA LYS A 114 39.42 -7.20 -2.28
C LYS A 114 40.07 -6.53 -1.08
N ILE A 115 40.13 -7.22 0.06
CA ILE A 115 41.15 -6.93 1.06
C ILE A 115 42.35 -7.76 0.67
N SER A 116 43.23 -7.14 -0.10
CA SER A 116 44.58 -7.63 -0.35
C SER A 116 45.31 -7.63 1.00
N ALA A 117 45.27 -8.76 1.69
CA ALA A 117 46.09 -8.96 2.87
C ALA A 117 46.45 -10.45 3.04
N TRP A 118 47.69 -10.73 2.60
CA TRP A 118 48.63 -11.60 3.27
C TRP A 118 48.33 -13.11 3.37
N ARG A 119 49.17 -13.85 2.62
CA ARG A 119 49.98 -14.99 3.10
C ARG A 119 49.39 -16.40 2.93
N SER A 120 49.98 -17.09 1.95
CA SER A 120 50.51 -18.47 2.01
C SER A 120 49.69 -19.52 2.79
N LYS A 121 49.16 -20.53 2.10
CA LYS A 121 49.84 -21.83 1.94
C LYS A 121 49.03 -22.73 1.00
N SER A 122 49.75 -23.34 0.07
CA SER A 122 49.31 -24.38 -0.86
C SER A 122 48.52 -25.51 -0.19
N LEU A 123 47.31 -25.77 -0.67
CA LEU A 123 46.65 -27.07 -0.60
C LEU A 123 46.09 -27.38 -1.99
N THR A 124 46.58 -28.49 -2.54
CA THR A 124 46.32 -29.07 -3.86
C THR A 124 44.84 -29.42 -4.08
N PRO A 125 44.33 -29.40 -5.33
CA PRO A 125 43.01 -29.91 -5.63
C PRO A 125 43.11 -31.43 -5.80
N SER A 126 42.64 -32.18 -4.80
CA SER A 126 42.49 -33.62 -4.91
C SER A 126 41.16 -34.02 -4.28
N THR A 127 40.32 -34.64 -5.11
CA THR A 127 39.30 -35.60 -4.66
C THR A 127 38.08 -35.01 -3.96
N ALA A 128 37.09 -34.56 -4.76
CA ALA A 128 35.69 -34.82 -4.44
C ALA A 128 34.83 -34.71 -5.72
N CYS A 129 34.59 -35.88 -6.30
CA CYS A 129 33.30 -36.26 -6.90
C CYS A 129 32.91 -35.58 -8.22
N VAL A 130 33.61 -36.02 -9.28
CA VAL A 130 32.98 -36.33 -10.56
C VAL A 130 32.17 -37.62 -10.37
N ASP A 131 30.84 -37.56 -10.51
CA ASP A 131 29.90 -38.67 -10.83
C ASP A 131 28.51 -38.00 -10.83
N MET A 132 27.82 -37.69 -11.94
CA MET A 132 27.50 -38.48 -13.13
C MET A 132 26.94 -39.88 -12.82
N ALA A 133 25.68 -39.95 -12.41
CA ALA A 133 24.83 -41.10 -12.75
C ALA A 133 23.34 -40.71 -12.83
N ALA A 134 22.76 -41.07 -13.96
CA ALA A 134 21.41 -40.81 -14.47
C ALA A 134 20.27 -41.48 -13.65
N PRO A 135 19.00 -41.05 -13.85
CA PRO A 135 17.83 -41.66 -13.21
C PRO A 135 17.43 -43.01 -13.86
N PRO A 136 16.89 -43.97 -13.10
CA PRO A 136 16.19 -45.12 -13.68
C PRO A 136 14.69 -44.84 -13.89
N ARG A 137 14.27 -45.08 -15.14
CA ARG A 137 12.96 -45.44 -15.73
C ARG A 137 11.66 -45.14 -14.98
#